data_AF-A0A2L1UBH1-F1
#
_entry.id   AF-A0A2L1UBH1-F1
#
_cell.length_a   1.000
_cell.length_b   1.000
_cell.length_c   1.000
_cell.angle_alpha   90.00
_cell.angle_beta   90.00
_cell.angle_gamma   90.00
#
_symmetry.space_group_name_H-M   'P 1'
#
loop_
_entity.id
_entity.type
_entity.pdbx_description
1 polymer ?
#
loop_
_entity_poly.entity_id
_entity_poly.type
_entity_poly.pdbx_seq_one_letter_code
_entity_poly.pdbx_strand_id
1 'polypeptide(L)'
;MANIVNKITLKIFQQGVVDEENLPIIRYGLQAMIEVSIIVATMLTISISFGRIIEAAAWMGTIILCRSFGGGYHAKTFKSCYFISVGAFILTLVVVDIMPCRLFMPVTIACFMISIILFIHSYITAKQIRGLGIIDHLFYKVSMSIYICYYFFIIFMISLEIINSVVVASLFGFIISQLSIESNS
;
A
#
# COMPACT_ATOMS: atom_id res chain seq x y z
N MET A 1 5.70 3.97 21.84
CA MET A 1 4.37 4.01 21.18
C MET A 1 3.27 3.46 22.09
N ALA A 2 3.41 2.23 22.62
CA ALA A 2 2.43 1.62 23.52
C ALA A 2 1.98 2.50 24.70
N ASN A 3 2.90 3.24 25.35
CA ASN A 3 2.53 4.13 26.47
C ASN A 3 1.64 5.31 26.06
N ILE A 4 1.80 5.84 24.83
CA ILE A 4 0.96 6.93 24.31
C ILE A 4 -0.41 6.39 23.94
N VAL A 5 -0.45 5.27 23.23
CA VAL A 5 -1.69 4.57 22.85
C VAL A 5 -2.50 4.25 24.12
N ASN A 6 -1.87 3.64 25.13
CA ASN A 6 -2.54 3.28 26.39
C ASN A 6 -3.11 4.51 27.11
N LYS A 7 -2.36 5.62 27.17
CA LYS A 7 -2.86 6.85 27.80
C LYS A 7 -4.08 7.42 27.07
N ILE A 8 -4.10 7.39 25.75
CA ILE A 8 -5.22 7.89 24.95
C ILE A 8 -6.42 6.94 25.09
N THR A 9 -6.22 5.63 24.96
CA THR A 9 -7.29 4.64 25.12
C THR A 9 -7.91 4.68 26.51
N LEU A 10 -7.11 4.84 27.57
CA LEU A 10 -7.61 4.99 28.94
C LEU A 10 -8.42 6.28 29.13
N LYS A 11 -8.03 7.39 28.50
CA LYS A 11 -8.82 8.63 28.52
C LYS A 11 -10.17 8.47 27.82
N ILE A 12 -10.20 7.80 26.67
CA ILE A 12 -11.44 7.53 25.92
C ILE A 12 -12.39 6.64 26.75
N PHE A 13 -11.85 5.62 27.42
CA PHE A 13 -12.61 4.77 28.34
C PHE A 13 -13.17 5.55 29.54
N GLN A 14 -12.35 6.39 30.17
CA GLN A 14 -12.76 7.22 31.30
C GLN A 14 -13.85 8.24 30.95
N GLN A 15 -13.98 8.60 29.68
CA GLN A 15 -15.05 9.47 29.17
C GLN A 15 -16.36 8.72 28.89
N GLY A 16 -16.41 7.41 29.09
CA GLY A 16 -17.61 6.58 28.84
C GLY A 16 -17.95 6.46 27.35
N VAL A 17 -17.02 6.79 26.45
CA VAL A 17 -17.25 6.79 25.00
C VAL A 17 -17.22 5.37 24.43
N VAL A 18 -16.56 4.43 25.12
CA VAL A 18 -16.33 3.06 24.65
C VAL A 18 -16.43 2.08 25.81
N ASP A 19 -17.15 0.97 25.59
CA ASP A 19 -17.26 -0.13 26.54
C ASP A 19 -15.95 -0.93 26.69
N GLU A 20 -15.79 -1.61 27.83
CA GLU A 20 -14.59 -2.39 28.13
C GLU A 20 -14.31 -3.51 27.11
N GLU A 21 -15.34 -4.04 26.48
CA GLU A 21 -15.21 -5.05 25.40
C GLU A 21 -14.54 -4.52 24.14
N ASN A 22 -14.67 -3.21 23.86
CA ASN A 22 -14.22 -2.57 22.62
C ASN A 22 -12.85 -1.90 22.78
N LEU A 23 -12.35 -1.78 24.01
CA LEU A 23 -11.03 -1.22 24.35
C LEU A 23 -9.87 -1.87 23.57
N PRO A 24 -9.80 -3.20 23.40
CA PRO A 24 -8.73 -3.83 22.62
C PRO A 24 -8.75 -3.42 21.14
N ILE A 25 -9.95 -3.28 20.56
CA ILE A 25 -10.16 -2.89 19.17
C ILE A 25 -9.72 -1.44 18.96
N ILE A 26 -10.15 -0.53 19.83
CA ILE A 26 -9.74 0.88 19.80
C ILE A 26 -8.23 1.02 19.96
N ARG A 27 -7.63 0.27 20.90
CA ARG A 27 -6.18 0.30 21.13
C ARG A 27 -5.40 -0.12 19.89
N TYR A 28 -5.83 -1.19 19.23
CA TYR A 28 -5.23 -1.65 17.99
C TYR A 28 -5.37 -0.61 16.87
N GLY A 29 -6.59 -0.11 16.64
CA GLY A 29 -6.87 0.89 15.61
C GLY A 29 -6.04 2.16 15.81
N LEU A 30 -5.97 2.67 17.05
CA LEU A 30 -5.17 3.85 17.38
C LEU A 30 -3.67 3.61 17.17
N GLN A 31 -3.16 2.44 17.55
CA GLN A 31 -1.77 2.08 17.27
C GLN A 31 -1.50 2.08 15.76
N ALA A 32 -2.33 1.40 14.97
CA ALA A 32 -2.19 1.36 13.51
C ALA A 32 -2.25 2.76 12.88
N MET A 33 -3.17 3.62 13.33
CA MET A 33 -3.28 5.01 12.85
C MET A 33 -2.00 5.81 13.11
N ILE A 34 -1.43 5.71 14.31
CA ILE A 34 -0.17 6.41 14.65
C ILE A 34 0.97 5.89 13.80
N GLU A 35 1.08 4.57 13.65
CA GLU A 35 2.11 3.92 12.84
C GLU A 35 2.07 4.38 11.37
N VAL A 36 0.88 4.34 10.75
CA VAL A 36 0.68 4.81 9.38
C VAL A 36 0.96 6.32 9.26
N SER A 37 0.53 7.12 10.24
CA SER A 37 0.76 8.57 10.25
C SER A 37 2.26 8.91 10.24
N ILE A 38 3.07 8.17 11.02
CA ILE A 38 4.52 8.36 11.05
C ILE A 38 5.15 8.00 9.70
N ILE A 39 4.72 6.91 9.07
CA ILE A 39 5.22 6.49 7.75
C ILE A 39 4.88 7.55 6.70
N VAL A 40 3.61 7.98 6.64
CA VAL A 40 3.15 9.00 5.66
C VAL A 40 3.88 10.33 5.88
N ALA A 41 4.02 10.78 7.12
CA ALA A 41 4.76 12.02 7.43
C ALA A 41 6.24 11.93 7.00
N THR A 42 6.87 10.77 7.20
CA THR A 42 8.24 10.53 6.73
C THR A 42 8.31 10.60 5.20
N MET A 43 7.41 9.89 4.51
CA MET A 43 7.38 9.86 3.03
C MET A 43 7.13 11.25 2.44
N LEU A 44 6.25 12.06 3.05
CA LEU A 44 6.02 13.45 2.65
C LEU A 44 7.27 14.32 2.83
N THR A 45 7.98 14.17 3.95
CA THR A 45 9.22 14.93 4.20
C THR A 45 10.30 14.59 3.16
N ILE A 46 10.43 13.29 2.84
CA ILE A 46 11.37 12.82 1.82
C ILE A 46 10.97 13.33 0.43
N SER A 47 9.69 13.25 0.05
CA SER A 47 9.24 13.66 -1.29
C SER A 47 9.44 15.15 -1.55
N ILE A 48 9.23 15.98 -0.52
CA ILE A 48 9.55 17.42 -0.58
C ILE A 48 11.04 17.63 -0.80
N SER A 49 11.90 16.87 -0.10
CA SER A 49 13.35 16.98 -0.23
C SER A 49 13.86 16.59 -1.62
N PHE A 50 13.21 15.62 -2.27
CA PHE A 50 13.50 15.22 -3.66
C PHE A 50 12.85 16.12 -4.71
N GLY A 51 11.89 16.98 -4.34
CA GLY A 51 11.09 17.77 -5.29
C GLY A 51 10.14 16.93 -6.16
N ARG A 52 9.83 15.69 -5.75
CA ARG A 52 9.05 14.69 -6.52
C ARG A 52 7.72 14.36 -5.85
N ILE A 53 6.94 15.40 -5.52
CA ILE A 53 5.71 15.25 -4.73
C ILE A 53 4.62 14.52 -5.52
N ILE A 54 4.54 14.72 -6.85
CA ILE A 54 3.50 14.10 -7.70
C ILE A 54 3.75 12.59 -7.83
N GLU A 55 4.99 12.19 -8.08
CA GLU A 55 5.39 10.78 -8.13
C GLU A 55 5.18 10.10 -6.78
N ALA A 56 5.52 10.79 -5.68
CA ALA A 56 5.27 10.30 -4.33
C ALA A 56 3.77 10.11 -4.04
N ALA A 57 2.94 11.07 -4.44
CA ALA A 57 1.49 10.98 -4.27
C ALA A 57 0.90 9.81 -5.07
N ALA A 58 1.36 9.59 -6.30
CA ALA A 58 0.95 8.45 -7.11
C ALA A 58 1.34 7.11 -6.48
N TRP A 59 2.58 6.99 -5.99
CA TRP A 59 3.05 5.79 -5.29
C TRP A 59 2.23 5.51 -4.02
N MET A 60 2.03 6.53 -3.17
CA MET A 60 1.27 6.40 -1.93
C MET A 60 -0.20 6.09 -2.20
N GLY A 61 -0.80 6.77 -3.18
CA GLY A 61 -2.19 6.55 -3.59
C GLY A 61 -2.43 5.10 -3.98
N THR A 62 -1.55 4.52 -4.82
CA THR A 62 -1.66 3.12 -5.20
C THR A 62 -1.52 2.18 -4.00
N ILE A 63 -0.53 2.39 -3.13
CA ILE A 63 -0.32 1.57 -1.93
C ILE A 63 -1.56 1.61 -1.02
N ILE A 64 -2.12 2.80 -0.77
CA ILE A 64 -3.29 2.99 0.10
C ILE A 64 -4.50 2.27 -0.49
N LEU A 65 -4.83 2.54 -1.77
CA LEU A 65 -5.99 1.94 -2.43
C LEU A 65 -5.93 0.41 -2.44
N CYS A 66 -4.74 -0.15 -2.72
CA CYS A 66 -4.57 -1.60 -2.77
C CYS A 66 -4.64 -2.23 -1.38
N ARG A 67 -4.01 -1.61 -0.36
CA ARG A 67 -3.95 -2.18 0.99
C ARG A 67 -5.23 -2.01 1.80
N SER A 68 -6.04 -0.99 1.52
CA SER A 68 -7.32 -0.79 2.24
C SER A 68 -8.30 -1.95 2.07
N PHE A 69 -8.22 -2.71 0.97
CA PHE A 69 -9.17 -3.79 0.66
C PHE A 69 -8.52 -5.17 0.46
N GLY A 70 -7.25 -5.22 0.05
CA GLY A 70 -6.51 -6.48 -0.17
C GLY A 70 -5.73 -6.98 1.05
N GLY A 71 -5.66 -6.18 2.11
CA GLY A 71 -4.74 -6.43 3.23
C GLY A 71 -3.27 -6.26 2.81
N GLY A 72 -2.36 -6.92 3.52
CA GLY A 72 -0.93 -6.94 3.21
C GLY A 72 -0.09 -7.40 4.38
N TYR A 73 1.19 -7.61 4.13
CA TYR A 73 2.14 -8.05 5.14
C TYR A 73 2.31 -6.99 6.21
N HIS A 74 1.96 -7.36 7.43
CA HIS A 74 2.37 -6.66 8.63
C HIS A 74 3.57 -7.37 9.21
N ALA A 75 4.74 -6.75 9.04
CA ALA A 75 5.95 -7.22 9.65
C ALA A 75 5.75 -7.38 11.17
N LYS A 76 6.41 -8.38 11.77
CA LYS A 76 6.30 -8.71 13.20
C LYS A 76 6.57 -7.52 14.12
N THR A 77 7.22 -6.47 13.61
CA THR A 77 7.42 -5.21 14.34
C THR A 77 7.16 -3.99 13.44
N PHE A 78 6.63 -2.92 14.04
CA PHE A 78 6.48 -1.62 13.39
C PHE A 78 7.79 -1.12 12.75
N LYS A 79 8.92 -1.29 13.43
CA LYS A 79 10.23 -0.86 12.93
C LYS A 79 10.56 -1.52 11.58
N SER A 80 10.35 -2.83 11.46
CA SER A 80 10.57 -3.55 10.22
C SER A 80 9.65 -3.05 9.10
N CYS A 81 8.36 -2.87 9.39
CA CYS A 81 7.39 -2.33 8.41
C CYS A 81 7.77 -0.93 7.94
N TYR A 82 8.20 -0.08 8.88
CA TYR A 82 8.67 1.28 8.60
C TYR A 82 9.87 1.28 7.64
N PHE A 83 10.95 0.55 7.97
CA PHE A 83 12.15 0.55 7.15
C PHE A 83 11.93 -0.08 5.77
N ILE A 84 11.13 -1.15 5.67
CA ILE A 84 10.79 -1.76 4.38
C ILE A 84 9.98 -0.79 3.52
N SER A 85 8.93 -0.19 4.09
CA SER A 85 8.04 0.71 3.35
C SER A 85 8.74 2.00 2.92
N VAL A 86 9.46 2.65 3.84
CA VAL A 86 10.20 3.88 3.56
C VAL A 86 11.38 3.60 2.63
N GLY A 87 12.08 2.47 2.80
CA GLY A 87 13.18 2.06 1.93
C GLY A 87 12.72 1.83 0.49
N ALA A 88 11.62 1.10 0.29
CA ALA A 88 11.06 0.85 -1.04
C ALA A 88 10.54 2.14 -1.70
N PHE A 89 10.02 3.08 -0.90
CA PHE A 89 9.63 4.41 -1.35
C PHE A 89 10.82 5.26 -1.80
N ILE A 90 11.88 5.35 -0.98
CA ILE A 90 13.10 6.06 -1.36
C ILE A 90 13.69 5.46 -2.63
N LEU A 91 13.77 4.12 -2.72
CA LEU A 91 14.27 3.44 -3.91
C LEU A 91 13.45 3.82 -5.15
N THR A 92 12.11 3.85 -5.02
CA THR A 92 11.23 4.28 -6.12
C THR A 92 11.56 5.70 -6.57
N LEU A 93 11.69 6.66 -5.64
CA LEU A 93 12.00 8.05 -5.99
C LEU A 93 13.37 8.19 -6.64
N VAL A 94 14.39 7.49 -6.10
CA VAL A 94 15.75 7.50 -6.68
C VAL A 94 15.74 6.93 -8.08
N VAL A 95 15.10 5.77 -8.31
CA VAL A 95 15.03 5.14 -9.62
C VAL A 95 14.35 6.07 -10.63
N VAL A 96 13.23 6.68 -10.25
CA VAL A 96 12.47 7.56 -11.14
C VAL A 96 13.24 8.85 -11.44
N ASP A 97 14.02 9.37 -10.48
CA ASP A 97 14.80 10.59 -10.64
C ASP A 97 16.00 10.42 -11.59
N ILE A 98 16.71 9.27 -11.50
CA ILE A 98 17.87 8.99 -12.36
C ILE A 98 17.51 8.39 -13.72
N MET A 99 16.28 7.88 -13.88
CA MET A 99 15.89 7.15 -15.06
C MET A 99 15.67 8.08 -16.26
N PRO A 100 16.36 7.86 -17.40
CA PRO A 100 16.15 8.65 -18.60
C PRO A 100 14.77 8.36 -19.21
N CYS A 101 14.13 9.39 -19.78
CA CYS A 101 12.76 9.30 -20.33
C CYS A 101 12.57 8.14 -21.33
N ARG A 102 13.59 7.80 -22.13
CA ARG A 102 13.56 6.69 -23.09
C ARG A 102 13.29 5.32 -22.45
N LEU A 103 13.54 5.17 -21.14
CA LEU A 103 13.32 3.93 -20.41
C LEU A 103 11.94 3.85 -19.76
N PHE A 104 11.15 4.93 -19.74
CA PHE A 104 9.85 4.94 -19.08
C PHE A 104 8.87 3.93 -19.68
N MET A 105 8.78 3.87 -21.02
CA MET A 105 7.93 2.92 -21.73
C MET A 105 8.35 1.45 -21.48
N PRO A 106 9.60 1.02 -21.77
CA PRO A 106 9.98 -0.39 -21.58
C PRO A 106 9.90 -0.83 -20.11
N VAL A 107 10.24 0.04 -19.14
CA VAL A 107 10.10 -0.28 -17.72
C VAL A 107 8.64 -0.42 -17.32
N THR A 108 7.76 0.45 -17.81
CA THR A 108 6.32 0.35 -17.58
C THR A 108 5.76 -0.98 -18.07
N ILE A 109 6.10 -1.39 -19.29
CA ILE A 109 5.66 -2.66 -19.88
C ILE A 109 6.18 -3.84 -19.05
N ALA A 110 7.48 -3.85 -18.71
CA ALA A 110 8.07 -4.92 -17.91
C ALA A 110 7.41 -5.05 -16.52
N CYS A 111 7.21 -3.92 -15.85
CA CYS A 111 6.53 -3.87 -14.54
C CYS A 111 5.07 -4.32 -14.64
N PHE A 112 4.36 -3.92 -15.68
CA PHE A 112 3.00 -4.36 -15.93
C PHE A 112 2.90 -5.88 -16.10
N MET A 113 3.81 -6.49 -16.86
CA MET A 113 3.86 -7.95 -17.00
C MET A 113 4.14 -8.65 -15.66
N ILE A 114 5.07 -8.14 -14.86
CA ILE A 114 5.35 -8.66 -13.51
C ILE A 114 4.09 -8.58 -12.63
N SER A 115 3.40 -7.44 -12.66
CA SER A 115 2.19 -7.25 -11.84
C SER A 115 1.06 -8.23 -12.21
N ILE A 116 0.90 -8.56 -13.50
CA ILE A 116 -0.06 -9.58 -13.95
C ILE A 116 0.30 -10.96 -13.38
N ILE A 117 1.58 -11.32 -13.37
CA ILE A 117 2.05 -12.61 -12.82
C ILE A 117 1.72 -12.69 -11.33
N LEU A 118 2.05 -11.65 -10.55
CA LEU A 118 1.73 -11.56 -9.12
C LEU A 118 0.22 -11.61 -8.86
N PHE A 119 -0.57 -10.96 -9.72
CA PHE A 119 -2.03 -11.02 -9.63
C PHE A 119 -2.57 -12.43 -9.83
N ILE A 120 -2.11 -13.14 -10.85
CA ILE A 120 -2.53 -14.53 -11.11
C ILE A 120 -2.15 -15.43 -9.93
N HIS A 121 -0.94 -15.28 -9.39
CA HIS A 121 -0.50 -16.04 -8.23
C HIS A 121 -1.37 -15.75 -6.99
N SER A 122 -1.59 -14.47 -6.67
CA SER A 122 -2.46 -14.05 -5.56
C SER A 122 -3.90 -14.57 -5.71
N TYR A 123 -4.44 -14.60 -6.94
CA TYR A 123 -5.78 -15.12 -7.24
C TYR A 123 -5.87 -16.62 -7.01
N ILE A 124 -4.86 -17.39 -7.42
CA ILE A 124 -4.80 -18.84 -7.22
C ILE A 124 -4.73 -19.17 -5.72
N THR A 125 -3.83 -18.51 -4.98
CA THR A 125 -3.67 -18.72 -3.54
C THR A 125 -4.95 -18.37 -2.78
N ALA A 126 -5.59 -17.25 -3.11
CA ALA A 126 -6.86 -16.85 -2.49
C ALA A 126 -8.01 -17.81 -2.82
N LYS A 127 -8.03 -18.42 -4.01
CA LYS A 127 -9.01 -19.45 -4.38
C LYS A 127 -8.83 -20.73 -3.56
N GLN A 128 -7.59 -21.10 -3.23
CA GLN A 128 -7.28 -22.33 -2.50
C GLN A 128 -7.59 -22.24 -0.99
N ILE A 129 -7.51 -21.06 -0.41
CA ILE A 129 -7.74 -20.81 1.03
C ILE A 129 -9.24 -20.62 1.36
N ARG A 130 -10.12 -20.45 0.35
CA ARG A 130 -11.50 -20.02 0.57
C ARG A 130 -12.38 -21.07 1.25
N GLY A 131 -12.54 -20.88 2.56
CA GLY A 131 -13.56 -21.51 3.41
C GLY A 131 -14.15 -20.57 4.49
N LEU A 132 -14.00 -19.24 4.39
CA LEU A 132 -14.40 -18.32 5.47
C LEU A 132 -15.16 -17.07 4.97
N GLY A 133 -16.29 -16.78 5.63
CA GLY A 133 -16.86 -15.43 5.81
C GLY A 133 -17.47 -14.69 4.60
N ILE A 134 -18.71 -14.19 4.74
CA ILE A 134 -19.33 -13.26 3.76
C ILE A 134 -18.54 -11.95 3.65
N ILE A 135 -18.00 -11.45 4.77
CA ILE A 135 -17.27 -10.18 4.85
C ILE A 135 -15.92 -10.28 4.11
N ASP A 136 -15.14 -11.34 4.36
CA ASP A 136 -13.85 -11.58 3.69
C ASP A 136 -14.02 -11.71 2.17
N HIS A 137 -15.12 -12.33 1.75
CA HIS A 137 -15.48 -12.44 0.34
C HIS A 137 -15.79 -11.10 -0.32
N LEU A 138 -16.39 -10.15 0.40
CA LEU A 138 -16.67 -8.79 -0.08
C LEU A 138 -15.37 -7.99 -0.25
N PHE A 139 -14.52 -7.94 0.77
CA PHE A 139 -13.23 -7.24 0.72
C PHE A 139 -12.35 -7.75 -0.44
N TYR A 140 -12.29 -9.07 -0.62
CA TYR A 140 -11.60 -9.66 -1.75
C TYR A 140 -12.16 -9.21 -3.10
N LYS A 141 -13.49 -9.19 -3.28
CA LYS A 141 -14.12 -8.74 -4.53
C LYS A 141 -13.79 -7.28 -4.83
N VAL A 142 -13.80 -6.42 -3.82
CA VAL A 142 -13.44 -5.01 -3.96
C VAL A 142 -11.97 -4.87 -4.35
N SER A 143 -11.07 -5.59 -3.67
CA SER A 143 -9.64 -5.60 -4.01
C SER A 143 -9.38 -6.05 -5.46
N MET A 144 -10.06 -7.11 -5.90
CA MET A 144 -9.96 -7.58 -7.29
C MET A 144 -10.48 -6.56 -8.29
N SER A 145 -11.58 -5.86 -7.97
CA SER A 145 -12.08 -4.76 -8.81
C SER A 145 -11.06 -3.62 -8.90
N ILE A 146 -10.40 -3.26 -7.80
CA ILE A 146 -9.37 -2.20 -7.80
C ILE A 146 -8.20 -2.59 -8.71
N TYR A 147 -7.73 -3.83 -8.65
CA TYR A 147 -6.65 -4.33 -9.50
C TYR A 147 -7.03 -4.30 -10.98
N ILE A 148 -8.23 -4.78 -11.31
CA ILE A 148 -8.73 -4.75 -12.69
C ILE A 148 -8.87 -3.30 -13.19
N CYS A 149 -9.44 -2.40 -12.39
CA CYS A 149 -9.55 -0.99 -12.73
C CYS A 149 -8.17 -0.34 -12.95
N TYR A 150 -7.19 -0.67 -12.10
CA TYR A 150 -5.82 -0.18 -12.24
C TYR A 150 -5.16 -0.69 -13.53
N TYR A 151 -5.35 -1.96 -13.90
CA TYR A 151 -4.83 -2.48 -15.16
C TYR A 151 -5.44 -1.81 -16.38
N PHE A 152 -6.76 -1.60 -16.39
CA PHE A 152 -7.41 -0.84 -17.47
C PHE A 152 -6.86 0.58 -17.56
N PHE A 153 -6.64 1.24 -16.41
CA PHE A 153 -6.03 2.56 -16.37
C PHE A 153 -4.61 2.58 -16.97
N ILE A 154 -3.77 1.59 -16.66
CA ILE A 154 -2.40 1.49 -17.21
C ILE A 154 -2.42 1.16 -18.70
N ILE A 155 -3.27 0.24 -19.16
CA ILE A 155 -3.44 -0.06 -20.59
C ILE A 155 -3.90 1.19 -21.35
N PHE A 156 -4.84 1.96 -20.78
CA PHE A 156 -5.31 3.21 -21.36
C PHE A 156 -4.17 4.24 -21.48
N MET A 157 -3.34 4.41 -20.43
CA MET A 157 -2.19 5.31 -20.47
C MET A 157 -1.12 4.87 -21.49
N ILE A 158 -0.86 3.57 -21.61
CA ILE A 158 0.03 3.01 -22.64
C ILE A 158 -0.52 3.29 -24.04
N SER A 159 -1.83 3.11 -24.24
CA SER A 159 -2.49 3.30 -25.54
C SER A 159 -2.48 4.76 -26.00
N LEU A 160 -2.45 5.71 -25.07
CA LEU A 160 -2.31 7.14 -25.36
C LEU A 160 -0.84 7.61 -25.41
N GLU A 161 0.12 6.72 -25.20
CA GLU A 161 1.56 7.04 -25.09
C GLU A 161 1.88 8.06 -23.97
N ILE A 162 1.00 8.20 -22.98
CA ILE A 162 1.17 9.12 -21.84
C ILE A 162 1.94 8.41 -20.72
N ILE A 163 3.18 8.02 -21.00
CA ILE A 163 4.04 7.34 -20.03
C ILE A 163 5.11 8.29 -19.50
N ASN A 164 5.06 8.56 -18.19
CA ASN A 164 5.96 9.46 -17.49
C ASN A 164 6.44 8.86 -16.15
N SER A 165 7.26 9.63 -15.43
CA SER A 165 7.75 9.28 -14.09
C SER A 165 6.64 8.91 -13.10
N VAL A 166 5.48 9.56 -13.21
CA VAL A 166 4.32 9.36 -12.32
C VAL A 166 3.70 7.98 -12.55
N VAL A 167 3.53 7.55 -13.81
CA VAL A 167 3.01 6.22 -14.14
C VAL A 167 3.92 5.12 -13.60
N VAL A 168 5.24 5.27 -13.79
CA VAL A 168 6.24 4.33 -13.27
C VAL A 168 6.20 4.26 -11.74
N ALA A 169 6.18 5.42 -11.06
CA ALA A 169 6.10 5.48 -9.60
C ALA A 169 4.82 4.80 -9.08
N SER A 170 3.68 5.02 -9.75
CA SER A 170 2.42 4.36 -9.38
C SER A 170 2.50 2.84 -9.51
N LEU A 171 3.19 2.33 -10.55
CA LEU A 171 3.36 0.90 -10.81
C LEU A 171 4.29 0.23 -9.79
N PHE A 172 5.38 0.90 -9.39
CA PHE A 172 6.20 0.40 -8.29
C PHE A 172 5.41 0.32 -6.99
N GLY A 173 4.57 1.33 -6.68
CA GLY A 173 3.65 1.27 -5.55
C GLY A 173 2.68 0.10 -5.65
N PHE A 174 2.14 -0.15 -6.84
CA PHE A 174 1.25 -1.28 -7.12
C PHE A 174 1.91 -2.63 -6.83
N ILE A 175 3.08 -2.87 -7.43
CA ILE A 175 3.84 -4.12 -7.28
C ILE A 175 4.24 -4.36 -5.83
N ILE A 176 4.72 -3.32 -5.13
CA ILE A 176 5.06 -3.42 -3.70
C ILE A 176 3.82 -3.81 -2.88
N SER A 177 2.63 -3.32 -3.24
CA SER A 177 1.39 -3.72 -2.57
C SER A 177 1.09 -5.21 -2.80
N GLN A 178 1.26 -5.72 -4.02
CA GLN A 178 1.03 -7.13 -4.37
C GLN A 178 2.00 -8.07 -3.67
N LEU A 179 3.30 -7.74 -3.68
CA LEU A 179 4.33 -8.52 -2.97
C LEU A 179 4.06 -8.58 -1.47
N SER A 180 3.53 -7.51 -0.89
CA SER A 180 3.16 -7.52 0.52
C SER A 180 2.02 -8.49 0.82
N ILE A 181 1.11 -8.78 -0.11
CA ILE A 181 0.05 -9.77 0.13
C ILE A 181 0.60 -11.20 0.08
N GLU A 182 1.49 -11.49 -0.88
CA GLU A 182 2.08 -12.83 -1.04
C GLU A 182 2.96 -13.26 0.13
N SER A 183 3.71 -12.33 0.73
CA SER A 183 4.55 -12.65 1.91
C SER A 183 3.76 -13.02 3.18
N ASN A 184 2.43 -12.91 3.15
CA ASN A 184 1.54 -13.21 4.28
C ASN A 184 0.73 -14.52 4.09
N SER A 185 0.83 -15.16 2.92
CA SER A 185 0.16 -16.43 2.55
C SER A 185 1.13 -17.61 2.54
#